data_AF-A0A0S8I917-F1
#
_entry.id   AF-A0A0S8I917-F1
#
_cell.length_a   1.000
_cell.length_b   1.000
_cell.length_c   1.000
_cell.angle_alpha   90.00
_cell.angle_beta   90.00
_cell.angle_gamma   90.00
#
_symmetry.space_group_name_H-M   'P 1'
#
loop_
_entity.id
_entity.type
_entity.pdbx_description
1 polymer ?
#
loop_
_entity_poly.entity_id
_entity_poly.type
_entity_poly.pdbx_seq_one_letter_code
_entity_poly.pdbx_strand_id
1 'polypeptide(L)'
;MIWGAVLLASGCWAVTFGWAGGNFWVKIGLSVLAVLSYSLFWQKPRITPRFNTFLLGLFSAGVLYLIFYLGHHLAPYILPGAKTQVGGIYSLGEGTNKVLIFLLLFFITGPGEEIFWRGFLQEHLMKNWGDLQGFVVGTLMYAGVHVFSFNLMLILAALVAGAFWGLLYLWKRDLFLQTTSHSVWSAVIFAVAPIQG
;
A
#
# COMPACT_ATOMS: atom_id res chain seq x y z
N MET A 1 16.89 12.86 5.78
CA MET A 1 15.49 12.52 6.08
C MET A 1 14.83 11.74 4.94
N ILE A 2 14.47 12.35 3.80
CA ILE A 2 13.79 11.66 2.68
C ILE A 2 14.56 10.42 2.19
N TRP A 3 15.85 10.55 1.89
CA TRP A 3 16.66 9.43 1.42
C TRP A 3 16.83 8.31 2.45
N GLY A 4 16.86 8.66 3.75
CA GLY A 4 16.88 7.67 4.82
C GLY A 4 15.58 6.87 4.88
N ALA A 5 14.44 7.51 4.69
CA ALA A 5 13.15 6.84 4.55
C ALA A 5 13.10 5.92 3.32
N VAL A 6 13.58 6.38 2.15
CA VAL A 6 13.61 5.56 0.93
C VAL A 6 14.50 4.33 1.11
N LEU A 7 15.69 4.49 1.70
CA LEU A 7 16.60 3.38 1.97
C LEU A 7 16.00 2.39 2.97
N LEU A 8 15.40 2.89 4.06
CA LEU A 8 14.73 2.05 5.05
C LEU A 8 13.58 1.26 4.43
N ALA A 9 12.68 1.93 3.70
CA ALA A 9 11.56 1.26 3.05
C ALA A 9 12.04 0.23 2.02
N SER A 10 13.05 0.56 1.21
CA SER A 10 13.63 -0.38 0.25
C SER A 10 14.21 -1.61 0.95
N GLY A 11 14.97 -1.44 2.04
CA GLY A 11 15.50 -2.55 2.82
C GLY A 11 14.42 -3.41 3.46
N CYS A 12 13.41 -2.78 4.06
CA CYS A 12 12.26 -3.46 4.66
C CYS A 12 11.47 -4.30 3.63
N TRP A 13 11.19 -3.74 2.45
CA TRP A 13 10.50 -4.46 1.38
C TRP A 13 11.37 -5.54 0.75
N ALA A 14 12.69 -5.31 0.63
CA ALA A 14 13.64 -6.33 0.17
C ALA A 14 13.64 -7.55 1.10
N VAL A 15 13.63 -7.34 2.41
CA VAL A 15 13.54 -8.45 3.39
C VAL A 15 12.15 -9.10 3.35
N THR A 16 11.09 -8.30 3.24
CA THR A 16 9.71 -8.81 3.28
C THR A 16 9.39 -9.69 2.07
N PHE A 17 9.73 -9.22 0.87
CA PHE A 17 9.39 -9.87 -0.40
C PHE A 17 10.54 -10.67 -1.03
N GLY A 18 11.79 -10.19 -0.91
CA GLY A 18 12.94 -10.79 -1.57
C GLY A 18 13.60 -11.93 -0.79
N TRP A 19 13.40 -12.01 0.53
CA TRP A 19 13.90 -13.13 1.35
C TRP A 19 12.78 -14.13 1.63
N ALA A 20 12.97 -15.39 1.22
CA ALA A 20 11.97 -16.45 1.38
C ALA A 20 11.80 -16.95 2.84
N GLY A 21 12.70 -16.58 3.75
CA GLY A 21 12.65 -17.01 5.14
C GLY A 21 11.56 -16.31 5.96
N GLY A 22 11.08 -17.02 6.98
CA GLY A 22 10.11 -16.51 7.96
C GLY A 22 8.68 -16.35 7.43
N ASN A 23 7.78 -15.91 8.30
CA ASN A 23 6.38 -15.65 7.94
C ASN A 23 6.22 -14.25 7.30
N PHE A 24 5.58 -14.20 6.13
CA PHE A 24 5.36 -12.94 5.38
C PHE A 24 4.65 -11.86 6.21
N TRP A 25 3.55 -12.23 6.88
CA TRP A 25 2.72 -11.30 7.66
C TRP A 25 3.47 -10.69 8.85
N VAL A 26 4.34 -11.47 9.50
CA VAL A 26 5.23 -10.94 10.53
C VAL A 26 6.23 -9.95 9.94
N LYS A 27 6.86 -10.28 8.81
CA LYS A 27 7.84 -9.40 8.14
C LYS A 27 7.23 -8.08 7.69
N ILE A 28 6.07 -8.11 7.02
CA ILE A 28 5.40 -6.88 6.58
C ILE A 28 4.93 -6.04 7.77
N GLY A 29 4.40 -6.67 8.82
CA GLY A 29 4.03 -5.96 10.05
C GLY A 29 5.20 -5.22 10.68
N LEU A 30 6.34 -5.90 10.86
CA LEU A 30 7.57 -5.29 11.40
C LEU A 30 8.13 -4.21 10.47
N SER A 31 8.10 -4.43 9.16
CA SER A 31 8.53 -3.45 8.16
C SER A 31 7.71 -2.17 8.21
N VAL A 32 6.38 -2.29 8.29
CA VAL A 32 5.50 -1.13 8.40
C VAL A 32 5.72 -0.40 9.73
N LEU A 33 5.86 -1.13 10.84
CA LEU A 33 6.18 -0.51 12.12
C LEU A 33 7.51 0.25 12.07
N ALA A 34 8.53 -0.27 11.41
CA ALA A 34 9.83 0.40 11.27
C ALA A 34 9.73 1.72 10.49
N VAL A 35 9.08 1.72 9.31
CA VAL A 35 8.91 2.94 8.50
C VAL A 35 7.96 3.94 9.18
N LEU A 36 6.93 3.45 9.88
CA LEU A 36 6.06 4.29 10.70
C LEU A 36 6.86 4.97 11.82
N SER A 37 7.66 4.22 12.59
CA SER A 37 8.52 4.78 13.64
C SER A 37 9.49 5.82 13.08
N TYR A 38 10.06 5.58 11.89
CA TYR A 38 10.90 6.58 11.21
C TYR A 38 10.12 7.86 10.91
N SER A 39 8.92 7.76 10.34
CA SER A 39 8.06 8.92 10.08
C SER A 39 7.73 9.67 11.38
N LEU A 40 7.33 8.96 12.43
CA LEU A 40 6.94 9.56 13.72
C LEU A 40 8.11 10.25 14.45
N PHE A 41 9.33 9.77 14.25
CA PHE A 41 10.53 10.41 14.78
C PHE A 41 10.76 11.80 14.17
N TRP A 42 10.48 11.96 12.87
CA TRP A 42 10.72 13.21 12.15
C TRP A 42 9.52 14.15 12.10
N GLN A 43 8.30 13.63 12.14
CA GLN A 43 7.09 14.45 12.10
C GLN A 43 5.92 13.81 12.84
N LYS A 44 5.04 14.65 13.40
CA LYS A 44 3.75 14.20 13.91
C LYS A 44 2.72 14.21 12.78
N PRO A 45 2.05 13.09 12.47
CA PRO A 45 1.02 13.06 11.45
C PRO A 45 -0.19 13.86 11.91
N ARG A 46 -0.80 14.60 10.99
CA ARG A 46 -2.07 15.30 11.23
C ARG A 46 -3.21 14.43 10.76
N ILE A 47 -3.90 13.79 11.71
CA ILE A 47 -5.05 12.94 11.44
C ILE A 47 -6.24 13.58 12.16
N THR A 48 -7.27 13.95 11.40
CA THR A 48 -8.48 14.58 11.94
C THR A 48 -9.67 13.74 11.52
N PRO A 49 -10.23 12.91 12.43
CA PRO A 49 -11.41 12.12 12.14
C PRO A 49 -12.58 13.01 11.75
N ARG A 50 -13.16 12.76 10.57
CA ARG A 50 -14.37 13.44 10.08
C ARG A 50 -15.26 12.44 9.39
N PHE A 51 -16.56 12.50 9.67
CA PHE A 51 -17.52 11.54 9.13
C PHE A 51 -17.56 11.57 7.59
N ASN A 52 -17.54 12.76 6.98
CA ASN A 52 -17.55 12.88 5.52
C ASN A 52 -16.31 12.27 4.86
N THR A 53 -15.13 12.39 5.49
CA THR A 53 -13.90 11.85 4.93
C THR A 53 -13.75 10.36 5.22
N PHE A 54 -14.36 9.86 6.30
CA PHE A 54 -14.58 8.43 6.50
C PHE A 54 -15.41 7.81 5.37
N LEU A 55 -16.59 8.38 5.07
CA LEU A 55 -17.45 7.90 3.99
C LEU A 55 -16.75 7.96 2.63
N LEU A 56 -16.03 9.05 2.36
CA LEU A 56 -15.24 9.18 1.12
C LEU A 56 -14.11 8.14 1.07
N GLY A 57 -13.49 7.82 2.20
CA GLY A 57 -12.51 6.74 2.32
C GLY A 57 -13.11 5.37 2.00
N LEU A 58 -14.30 5.05 2.53
CA LEU A 58 -15.02 3.81 2.21
C LEU A 58 -15.39 3.73 0.72
N PHE A 59 -15.91 4.82 0.17
CA PHE A 59 -16.23 4.90 -1.26
C PHE A 59 -14.98 4.68 -2.13
N SER A 60 -13.89 5.35 -1.77
CA SER A 60 -12.59 5.22 -2.43
C SER A 60 -12.05 3.78 -2.37
N ALA A 61 -12.19 3.09 -1.23
CA ALA A 61 -11.84 1.67 -1.11
C ALA A 61 -12.66 0.80 -2.07
N GLY A 62 -13.97 1.04 -2.18
CA GLY A 62 -14.85 0.35 -3.11
C GLY A 62 -14.47 0.58 -4.58
N VAL A 63 -14.14 1.83 -4.95
CA VAL A 63 -13.66 2.17 -6.30
C VAL A 63 -12.35 1.44 -6.61
N LEU A 64 -11.39 1.44 -5.68
CA LEU A 64 -10.12 0.76 -5.89
C LEU A 64 -10.29 -0.76 -5.96
N TYR A 65 -11.22 -1.33 -5.19
CA TYR A 65 -11.57 -2.75 -5.28
C TYR A 65 -12.08 -3.08 -6.68
N LEU A 66 -12.99 -2.27 -7.23
CA LEU A 66 -13.50 -2.45 -8.59
C LEU A 66 -12.39 -2.35 -9.65
N ILE A 67 -11.48 -1.39 -9.52
CA ILE A 67 -10.31 -1.26 -10.41
C ILE A 67 -9.49 -2.55 -10.41
N PHE A 68 -9.21 -3.11 -9.24
CA PHE A 68 -8.45 -4.35 -9.10
C PHE A 68 -9.21 -5.57 -9.61
N TYR A 69 -10.51 -5.64 -9.35
CA TYR A 69 -11.38 -6.68 -9.88
C TYR A 69 -11.35 -6.70 -11.41
N LEU A 70 -11.56 -5.55 -12.05
CA LEU A 70 -11.47 -5.42 -13.50
C LEU A 70 -10.06 -5.73 -14.00
N GLY A 71 -9.03 -5.24 -13.30
CA GLY A 71 -7.63 -5.54 -13.61
C GLY A 71 -7.32 -7.03 -13.60
N HIS A 72 -7.81 -7.77 -12.60
CA HIS A 72 -7.65 -9.23 -12.51
C HIS A 72 -8.31 -9.96 -13.69
N HIS A 73 -9.50 -9.52 -14.11
CA HIS A 73 -10.19 -10.11 -15.26
C HIS A 73 -9.56 -9.76 -16.60
N LEU A 74 -8.99 -8.56 -16.74
CA LEU A 74 -8.44 -8.07 -18.00
C LEU A 74 -6.95 -8.43 -18.20
N ALA A 75 -6.17 -8.53 -17.12
CA ALA A 75 -4.73 -8.76 -17.19
C ALA A 75 -4.32 -10.01 -17.99
N PRO A 76 -5.02 -11.16 -17.91
CA PRO A 76 -4.64 -12.36 -18.67
C PRO A 76 -4.69 -12.19 -20.20
N TYR A 77 -5.45 -11.21 -20.70
CA TYR A 77 -5.51 -10.91 -22.14
C TYR A 77 -4.30 -10.10 -22.64
N ILE A 78 -3.56 -9.47 -21.73
CA ILE A 78 -2.43 -8.57 -22.04
C ILE A 78 -1.10 -9.19 -21.61
N LEU A 79 -1.10 -9.87 -20.45
CA LEU A 79 0.09 -10.42 -19.81
C LEU A 79 -0.08 -11.93 -19.59
N PRO A 80 0.60 -12.77 -20.39
CA PRO A 80 0.67 -14.20 -20.15
C PRO A 80 1.16 -14.50 -18.73
N GLY A 81 0.48 -15.41 -18.02
CA GLY A 81 0.82 -15.79 -16.65
C GLY A 81 0.32 -14.83 -15.55
N ALA A 82 -0.48 -13.80 -15.89
CA ALA A 82 -1.05 -12.87 -14.91
C ALA A 82 -1.81 -13.59 -13.77
N LYS A 83 -2.63 -14.60 -14.09
CA LYS A 83 -3.37 -15.38 -13.09
C LYS A 83 -2.43 -16.08 -12.09
N THR A 84 -1.38 -16.71 -12.58
CA THR A 84 -0.38 -17.39 -11.74
C THR A 84 0.32 -16.39 -10.82
N GLN A 85 0.68 -15.22 -11.35
CA GLN A 85 1.31 -14.16 -10.55
C GLN A 85 0.37 -13.61 -9.47
N VAL A 86 -0.92 -13.40 -9.78
CA VAL A 86 -1.93 -13.01 -8.79
C VAL A 86 -2.11 -14.10 -7.73
N GLY A 87 -2.20 -15.37 -8.14
CA GLY A 87 -2.24 -16.51 -7.22
C GLY A 87 -1.04 -16.55 -6.27
N GLY A 88 0.16 -16.25 -6.78
CA GLY A 88 1.38 -16.16 -5.97
C GLY A 88 1.38 -15.04 -4.92
N ILE A 89 0.58 -13.99 -5.10
CA ILE A 89 0.37 -12.95 -4.08
C ILE A 89 -0.54 -13.50 -2.97
N TYR A 90 -1.64 -14.15 -3.34
CA TYR A 90 -2.57 -14.74 -2.38
C TYR A 90 -1.97 -15.91 -1.60
N SER A 91 -1.05 -16.67 -2.20
CA SER A 91 -0.37 -17.77 -1.52
C SER A 91 0.51 -17.30 -0.35
N LEU A 92 0.89 -16.02 -0.29
CA LEU A 92 1.54 -15.43 0.91
C LEU A 92 0.64 -15.50 2.16
N GLY A 93 -0.68 -15.59 1.94
CA GLY A 93 -1.70 -15.77 2.97
C GLY A 93 -1.93 -17.23 3.38
N GLU A 94 -1.44 -18.21 2.62
CA GLU A 94 -1.73 -19.62 2.88
C GLU A 94 -1.19 -20.05 4.25
N GLY A 95 -2.00 -20.85 4.97
CA GLY A 95 -1.68 -21.30 6.33
C GLY A 95 -1.79 -20.23 7.42
N THR A 96 -2.11 -18.97 7.08
CA THR A 96 -2.31 -17.89 8.08
C THR A 96 -3.80 -17.62 8.28
N ASN A 97 -4.20 -17.38 9.54
CA ASN A 97 -5.60 -17.08 9.86
C ASN A 97 -6.06 -15.77 9.20
N LYS A 98 -7.16 -15.82 8.42
CA LYS A 98 -7.72 -14.67 7.69
C LYS A 98 -8.12 -13.50 8.60
N VAL A 99 -8.57 -13.78 9.83
CA VAL A 99 -8.87 -12.73 10.82
C VAL A 99 -7.59 -12.00 11.22
N LEU A 100 -6.48 -12.73 11.38
CA LEU A 100 -5.19 -12.13 11.72
C LEU A 100 -4.68 -11.26 10.55
N ILE A 101 -4.80 -11.76 9.32
CA ILE A 101 -4.51 -10.99 8.10
C ILE A 101 -5.36 -9.71 8.07
N PHE A 102 -6.67 -9.83 8.29
CA PHE A 102 -7.59 -8.69 8.32
C PHE A 102 -7.15 -7.65 9.35
N LEU A 103 -6.92 -8.06 10.59
CA LEU A 103 -6.55 -7.15 11.69
C LEU A 103 -5.21 -6.46 11.43
N LEU A 104 -4.21 -7.21 10.98
CA LEU A 104 -2.90 -6.68 10.62
C LEU A 104 -3.03 -5.66 9.48
N LEU A 105 -3.78 -6.00 8.43
CA LEU A 105 -3.96 -5.13 7.29
C LEU A 105 -4.68 -3.84 7.66
N PHE A 106 -5.77 -3.98 8.40
CA PHE A 106 -6.66 -2.89 8.77
C PHE A 106 -6.04 -1.93 9.80
N PHE A 107 -5.42 -2.46 10.86
CA PHE A 107 -4.98 -1.65 12.01
C PHE A 107 -3.49 -1.27 11.97
N ILE A 108 -2.65 -2.02 11.27
CA ILE A 108 -1.19 -1.79 11.29
C ILE A 108 -0.71 -1.37 9.91
N THR A 109 -0.91 -2.20 8.87
CA THR A 109 -0.32 -1.90 7.56
C THR A 109 -0.96 -0.68 6.92
N GLY A 110 -2.30 -0.63 6.81
CA GLY A 110 -3.01 0.51 6.20
C GLY A 110 -2.65 1.85 6.85
N PRO A 111 -2.80 2.02 8.18
CA PRO A 111 -2.46 3.28 8.83
C PRO A 111 -0.96 3.59 8.80
N GLY A 112 -0.11 2.59 9.06
CA GLY A 112 1.34 2.80 9.10
C GLY A 112 1.92 3.16 7.74
N GLU A 113 1.47 2.49 6.67
CA GLU A 113 1.84 2.80 5.31
C GLU A 113 1.34 4.17 4.87
N GLU A 114 0.10 4.56 5.17
CA GLU A 114 -0.40 5.89 4.77
C GLU A 114 0.32 7.03 5.50
N ILE A 115 0.61 6.86 6.79
CA ILE A 115 1.41 7.84 7.54
C ILE A 115 2.80 8.00 6.92
N PHE A 116 3.44 6.90 6.54
CA PHE A 116 4.78 6.92 5.95
C PHE A 116 4.78 7.37 4.48
N TRP A 117 4.04 6.71 3.60
CA TRP A 117 4.10 6.99 2.17
C TRP A 117 3.48 8.33 1.81
N ARG A 118 2.31 8.66 2.37
CA ARG A 118 1.55 9.86 1.98
C ARG A 118 1.86 11.00 2.91
N GLY A 119 1.68 10.75 4.21
CA GLY A 119 1.87 11.76 5.24
C GLY A 119 3.31 12.24 5.34
N PHE A 120 4.28 11.37 5.07
CA PHE A 120 5.70 11.68 5.14
C PHE A 120 6.35 11.82 3.77
N LEU A 121 6.51 10.72 3.03
CA LEU A 121 7.38 10.73 1.86
C LEU A 121 6.82 11.61 0.74
N GLN A 122 5.58 11.36 0.31
CA GLN A 122 4.92 12.14 -0.74
C GLN A 122 4.76 13.60 -0.34
N GLU A 123 4.31 13.89 0.88
CA GLU A 123 4.17 15.26 1.40
C GLU A 123 5.49 16.06 1.31
N HIS A 124 6.62 15.45 1.69
CA HIS A 124 7.92 16.13 1.62
C HIS A 124 8.43 16.26 0.18
N LEU A 125 8.20 15.26 -0.67
CA LEU A 125 8.54 15.35 -2.10
C LEU A 125 7.73 16.47 -2.78
N MET A 126 6.44 16.59 -2.47
CA MET A 126 5.57 17.65 -2.98
C MET A 126 6.04 19.04 -2.53
N LYS A 127 6.42 19.18 -1.25
CA LYS A 127 7.00 20.43 -0.72
C LYS A 127 8.32 20.81 -1.39
N ASN A 128 9.17 19.83 -1.70
CA ASN A 128 10.50 20.09 -2.24
C ASN A 128 10.49 20.33 -3.76
N TRP A 129 9.68 19.56 -4.51
CA TRP A 129 9.76 19.49 -5.97
C TRP A 129 8.49 19.96 -6.70
N GLY A 130 7.46 20.36 -5.95
CA GLY A 130 6.14 20.72 -6.48
C GLY A 130 5.15 19.57 -6.39
N ASP A 131 3.87 19.92 -6.33
CA ASP A 131 2.77 19.00 -6.06
C ASP A 131 2.72 17.82 -7.05
N LEU A 132 2.77 18.11 -8.36
CA LEU A 132 2.67 17.07 -9.39
C LEU A 132 3.92 16.18 -9.42
N GLN A 133 5.11 16.80 -9.41
CA GLN A 133 6.38 16.07 -9.41
C GLN A 133 6.52 15.19 -8.17
N GLY A 134 6.20 15.73 -7.00
CA GLY A 134 6.25 14.99 -5.74
C GLY A 134 5.28 13.81 -5.69
N PHE A 135 4.08 13.98 -6.23
CA PHE A 135 3.12 12.88 -6.41
C PHE A 135 3.67 11.78 -7.34
N VAL A 136 4.18 12.16 -8.52
CA VAL A 136 4.71 11.20 -9.50
C VAL A 136 5.89 10.43 -8.91
N VAL A 137 6.86 11.13 -8.32
CA VAL A 137 8.02 10.49 -7.70
C VAL A 137 7.62 9.61 -6.52
N GLY A 138 6.72 10.08 -5.64
CA GLY A 138 6.24 9.28 -4.51
C GLY A 138 5.55 8.00 -4.96
N THR A 139 4.74 8.08 -6.02
CA THR A 139 4.09 6.91 -6.65
C THR A 139 5.10 5.92 -7.20
N LEU A 140 6.12 6.40 -7.92
CA LEU A 140 7.17 5.55 -8.47
C LEU A 140 8.02 4.90 -7.38
N MET A 141 8.31 5.61 -6.28
CA MET A 141 9.01 5.04 -5.13
C MET A 141 8.18 3.97 -4.42
N TYR A 142 6.89 4.22 -4.21
CA TYR A 142 5.96 3.24 -3.62
C TYR A 142 5.86 1.96 -4.46
N ALA A 143 5.73 2.08 -5.78
CA ALA A 143 5.73 0.93 -6.68
C ALA A 143 7.11 0.25 -6.73
N GLY A 144 8.19 1.04 -6.75
CA GLY A 144 9.56 0.58 -6.92
C GLY A 144 10.03 -0.36 -5.81
N VAL A 145 9.62 -0.14 -4.56
CA VAL A 145 9.98 -1.06 -3.46
C VAL A 145 9.36 -2.47 -3.63
N HIS A 146 8.34 -2.63 -4.46
CA HIS A 146 7.74 -3.93 -4.73
C HIS A 146 8.52 -4.75 -5.78
N VAL A 147 9.54 -4.18 -6.43
CA VAL A 147 10.40 -4.90 -7.40
C VAL A 147 11.06 -6.13 -6.76
N PHE A 148 11.35 -6.08 -5.45
CA PHE A 148 11.91 -7.20 -4.71
C PHE A 148 11.00 -8.43 -4.61
N SER A 149 9.72 -8.31 -4.98
CA SER A 149 8.81 -9.46 -5.08
C SER A 149 9.06 -10.35 -6.28
N PHE A 150 9.78 -9.84 -7.29
CA PHE A 150 9.93 -10.50 -8.59
C PHE A 150 8.58 -10.92 -9.22
N ASN A 151 7.51 -10.21 -8.87
CA ASN A 151 6.15 -10.43 -9.35
C ASN A 151 5.66 -9.17 -10.07
N LEU A 152 5.60 -9.24 -11.39
CA LEU A 152 5.21 -8.12 -12.24
C LEU A 152 3.78 -7.65 -11.92
N MET A 153 2.84 -8.57 -11.67
CA MET A 153 1.47 -8.20 -11.30
C MET A 153 1.43 -7.43 -9.99
N LEU A 154 2.26 -7.79 -9.00
CA LEU A 154 2.34 -7.05 -7.73
C LEU A 154 2.94 -5.65 -7.93
N ILE A 155 3.97 -5.51 -8.75
CA ILE A 155 4.58 -4.20 -9.05
C ILE A 155 3.58 -3.29 -9.76
N LEU A 156 2.83 -3.81 -10.74
CA LEU A 156 1.79 -3.06 -11.44
C LEU A 156 0.61 -2.71 -10.53
N ALA A 157 0.18 -3.64 -9.68
CA ALA A 157 -0.83 -3.40 -8.66
C ALA A 157 -0.40 -2.28 -7.70
N ALA A 158 0.85 -2.32 -7.22
CA ALA A 158 1.42 -1.27 -6.38
C ALA A 158 1.52 0.07 -7.12
N LEU A 159 1.81 0.08 -8.42
CA LEU A 159 1.78 1.30 -9.23
C LEU A 159 0.37 1.89 -9.33
N VAL A 160 -0.64 1.07 -9.63
CA VAL A 160 -2.04 1.51 -9.74
C VAL A 160 -2.58 2.01 -8.40
N ALA A 161 -2.42 1.24 -7.32
CA ALA A 161 -2.85 1.65 -5.99
C ALA A 161 -2.04 2.85 -5.47
N GLY A 162 -0.73 2.85 -5.74
CA GLY A 162 0.19 3.95 -5.49
C GLY A 162 -0.28 5.26 -6.10
N ALA A 163 -0.60 5.23 -7.39
CA ALA A 163 -1.11 6.38 -8.14
C ALA A 163 -2.49 6.80 -7.64
N PHE A 164 -3.39 5.85 -7.37
CA PHE A 164 -4.74 6.13 -6.90
C PHE A 164 -4.73 6.83 -5.54
N TRP A 165 -4.08 6.25 -4.53
CA TRP A 165 -3.96 6.87 -3.21
C TRP A 165 -3.09 8.12 -3.27
N GLY A 166 -2.03 8.14 -4.09
CA GLY A 166 -1.19 9.32 -4.24
C GLY A 166 -1.97 10.52 -4.79
N LEU A 167 -2.83 10.29 -5.78
CA LEU A 167 -3.71 11.32 -6.36
C LEU A 167 -4.78 11.77 -5.35
N LEU A 168 -5.36 10.83 -4.60
CA LEU A 168 -6.35 11.13 -3.57
C LEU A 168 -5.74 11.99 -2.45
N TYR A 169 -4.50 11.72 -2.06
CA TYR A 169 -3.74 12.55 -1.13
C TYR A 169 -3.38 13.91 -1.73
N LEU A 170 -2.94 13.96 -3.00
CA LEU A 170 -2.69 15.22 -3.71
C LEU A 170 -3.94 16.12 -3.72
N TRP A 171 -5.12 15.53 -3.91
CA TRP A 171 -6.39 16.27 -3.91
C TRP A 171 -6.85 16.73 -2.53
N LYS A 172 -6.86 15.84 -1.53
CA LYS A 172 -7.49 16.10 -0.23
C LYS A 172 -6.52 16.44 0.90
N ARG A 173 -5.27 15.98 0.82
CA ARG A 173 -4.26 16.04 1.89
C ARG A 173 -4.84 15.61 3.26
N ASP A 174 -5.65 14.55 3.26
CA ASP A 174 -6.35 14.04 4.45
C ASP A 174 -5.90 12.60 4.74
N LEU A 175 -5.10 12.42 5.79
CA LEU A 175 -4.59 11.10 6.17
C LEU A 175 -5.64 10.17 6.77
N PHE A 176 -6.73 10.70 7.34
CA PHE A 176 -7.80 9.87 7.87
C PHE A 176 -8.59 9.21 6.73
N LEU A 177 -8.86 9.97 5.66
CA LEU A 177 -9.44 9.47 4.42
C LEU A 177 -8.56 8.37 3.82
N GLN A 178 -7.26 8.64 3.66
CA GLN A 178 -6.29 7.71 3.10
C GLN A 178 -6.22 6.42 3.89
N THR A 179 -6.06 6.54 5.21
CA THR A 179 -6.00 5.39 6.12
C THR A 179 -7.28 4.57 6.01
N THR A 180 -8.45 5.21 6.01
CA THR A 180 -9.73 4.51 5.85
C THR A 180 -9.79 3.74 4.53
N SER A 181 -9.43 4.40 3.42
CA SER A 181 -9.44 3.81 2.09
C SER A 181 -8.50 2.61 2.00
N HIS A 182 -7.24 2.78 2.40
CA HIS A 182 -6.23 1.74 2.31
C HIS A 182 -6.53 0.57 3.27
N SER A 183 -6.79 0.84 4.55
CA SER A 183 -7.09 -0.21 5.54
C SER A 183 -8.28 -1.08 5.13
N VAL A 184 -9.37 -0.45 4.69
CA VAL A 184 -10.58 -1.18 4.28
C VAL A 184 -10.31 -1.97 3.01
N TRP A 185 -9.71 -1.34 1.99
CA TRP A 185 -9.41 -2.01 0.74
C TRP A 185 -8.52 -3.24 0.94
N SER A 186 -7.39 -3.09 1.66
CA SER A 186 -6.45 -4.19 1.90
C SER A 186 -7.10 -5.32 2.70
N ALA A 187 -7.80 -4.99 3.78
CA ALA A 187 -8.43 -6.02 4.61
C ALA A 187 -9.53 -6.77 3.84
N VAL A 188 -10.31 -6.07 3.02
CA VAL A 188 -11.36 -6.70 2.21
C VAL A 188 -10.78 -7.58 1.11
N ILE A 189 -9.85 -7.06 0.30
CA ILE A 189 -9.31 -7.79 -0.86
C ILE A 189 -8.47 -9.00 -0.46
N PHE A 190 -7.90 -9.05 0.75
CA PHE A 190 -7.11 -10.21 1.18
C PHE A 190 -7.90 -11.19 2.07
N ALA A 191 -8.77 -10.71 2.96
CA ALA A 191 -9.37 -11.57 3.99
C ALA A 191 -10.87 -11.80 3.83
N VAL A 192 -11.61 -10.87 3.20
CA VAL A 192 -13.09 -10.93 3.15
C VAL A 192 -13.58 -11.39 1.78
N ALA A 193 -13.16 -10.70 0.73
CA ALA A 193 -13.60 -10.92 -0.65
C ALA A 193 -12.38 -10.97 -1.59
N PRO A 194 -11.54 -12.02 -1.49
CA PRO A 194 -10.36 -12.13 -2.33
C PRO A 194 -10.69 -12.37 -3.79
N ILE A 195 -9.98 -11.67 -4.67
CA ILE A 195 -10.07 -11.82 -6.13
C ILE A 195 -9.07 -12.87 -6.62
N GLN A 196 -9.27 -14.11 -6.17
CA GLN A 196 -8.46 -15.27 -6.54
C GLN A 196 -9.32 -16.27 -7.33
N GLY A 197 -9.12 -16.34 -8.65
CA GLY A 197 -9.88 -17.20 -9.58
C GLY A 197 -9.60 -16.93 -11.07
#